data_AF-A0ABD1KEZ0-F1
#
_entry.id   AF-A0ABD1KEZ0-F1
#
_cell.length_a   1.000
_cell.length_b   1.000
_cell.length_c   1.000
_cell.angle_alpha   90.00
_cell.angle_beta   90.00
_cell.angle_gamma   90.00
#
_symmetry.space_group_name_H-M   'P 1'
#
loop_
_entity.id
_entity.type
_entity.pdbx_description
1 polymer ?
#
loop_
_entity_poly.entity_id
_entity_poly.type
_entity_poly.pdbx_seq_one_letter_code
_entity_poly.pdbx_strand_id
1 'polypeptide(L)'
;MLLMDEPSNQKQSSIKTPTDMPASDSKDSADIENKTNGSVESKNTAENGQLPDPSEWAVNDVVDYFKAAGFEEQASAFKDQEIDGKSLLLMTRNDVLTGLCIRLGPALKIYEYHVKPLQTQHLKSNAA
;
A
#
# COMPACT_ATOMS: atom_id res chain seq x y z
N MET A 1 27.54 55.99 10.74
CA MET A 1 27.40 54.63 10.19
C MET A 1 26.90 53.77 11.34
N LEU A 2 25.64 53.35 11.49
CA LEU A 2 24.42 53.36 10.68
C LEU A 2 23.25 53.80 11.58
N LEU A 3 22.30 54.57 11.02
CA LEU A 3 20.98 54.79 11.59
C LEU A 3 20.26 53.45 11.75
N MET A 4 19.61 53.23 12.89
CA MET A 4 18.45 52.33 12.97
C MET A 4 17.26 53.15 13.44
N ASP A 5 16.33 53.33 12.51
CA ASP A 5 15.04 54.00 12.65
C ASP A 5 14.02 53.05 13.33
N GLU A 6 13.00 53.65 13.95
CA GLU A 6 11.88 53.06 14.72
C GLU A 6 10.95 52.20 13.81
N PRO A 7 9.94 51.41 14.30
CA PRO A 7 8.75 52.02 14.90
C PRO A 7 8.00 51.23 16.02
N SER A 8 7.54 52.01 17.00
CA SER A 8 6.16 52.22 17.48
C SER A 8 5.34 51.12 18.16
N ASN A 9 5.15 51.37 19.46
CA ASN A 9 3.88 51.70 20.12
C ASN A 9 2.72 50.68 20.16
N GLN A 10 2.72 49.91 21.25
CA GLN A 10 1.68 49.82 22.28
C GLN A 10 0.19 50.07 21.89
N LYS A 11 -0.63 49.03 22.01
CA LYS A 11 -2.02 49.15 22.50
C LYS A 11 -2.39 47.96 23.37
N GLN A 12 -2.42 48.19 24.68
CA GLN A 12 -3.14 47.36 25.65
C GLN A 12 -4.63 47.68 25.58
N SER A 13 -5.49 46.68 25.74
CA SER A 13 -6.74 46.83 26.50
C SER A 13 -7.18 45.47 27.06
N SER A 14 -7.09 45.38 28.38
CA SER A 14 -7.63 44.35 29.25
C SER A 14 -9.16 44.24 29.17
N ILE A 15 -9.70 43.05 29.49
CA ILE A 15 -10.70 42.76 30.54
C ILE A 15 -11.48 41.48 30.16
N LYS A 16 -11.84 40.75 31.22
CA LYS A 16 -12.24 39.35 31.34
C LYS A 16 -13.59 39.34 32.04
N THR A 17 -14.54 38.47 31.64
CA THR A 17 -15.50 37.79 32.54
C THR A 17 -16.40 36.77 31.82
N PRO A 18 -17.02 35.82 32.57
CA PRO A 18 -17.53 34.54 32.10
C PRO A 18 -19.05 34.57 31.90
N THR A 19 -19.61 33.77 31.00
CA THR A 19 -21.03 33.38 31.13
C THR A 19 -21.31 32.06 30.40
N ASP A 20 -21.62 31.08 31.23
CA ASP A 20 -22.32 29.82 30.98
C ASP A 20 -23.67 30.07 30.26
N MET A 21 -23.97 29.37 29.16
CA MET A 21 -25.33 29.28 28.60
C MET A 21 -25.53 27.96 27.83
N PRO A 22 -26.76 27.44 27.78
CA PRO A 22 -27.11 26.19 28.45
C PRO A 22 -27.19 24.96 27.54
N ALA A 23 -27.09 23.79 28.19
CA ALA A 23 -27.53 22.52 27.63
C ALA A 23 -29.02 22.57 27.27
N SER A 24 -29.34 22.11 26.06
CA SER A 24 -30.67 21.62 25.73
C SER A 24 -30.55 20.28 25.00
N ASP A 25 -30.99 19.24 25.69
CA ASP A 25 -31.30 17.92 25.19
C ASP A 25 -32.23 18.00 23.96
N SER A 26 -31.95 17.20 22.94
CA SER A 26 -32.90 16.14 22.52
C SER A 26 -32.28 15.17 21.53
N LYS A 27 -32.58 13.90 21.80
CA LYS A 27 -32.25 12.65 21.12
C LYS A 27 -32.81 12.54 19.70
N ASP A 28 -32.04 11.86 18.85
CA ASP A 28 -32.32 10.74 17.92
C ASP A 28 -31.33 10.90 16.75
N SER A 29 -30.67 9.90 16.18
CA SER A 29 -30.68 8.46 16.32
C SER A 29 -29.30 7.96 15.84
N ALA A 30 -28.93 6.75 16.23
CA ALA A 30 -27.63 6.17 15.96
C ALA A 30 -27.46 5.78 14.47
N ASP A 31 -26.59 6.49 13.75
CA ASP A 31 -25.95 5.94 12.55
C ASP A 31 -24.63 5.28 12.95
N ILE A 32 -24.68 3.96 12.96
CA ILE A 32 -23.59 3.04 13.21
C ILE A 32 -22.57 3.20 12.07
N GLU A 33 -21.53 4.01 12.24
CA GLU A 33 -20.33 3.92 11.41
C GLU A 33 -19.49 2.74 11.91
N ASN A 34 -19.86 1.58 11.40
CA ASN A 34 -19.21 0.30 11.59
C ASN A 34 -17.73 0.38 11.24
N LYS A 35 -16.89 0.34 12.29
CA LYS A 35 -15.55 -0.23 12.21
C LYS A 35 -15.64 -1.58 11.49
N THR A 36 -15.23 -1.62 10.24
CA THR A 36 -14.84 -2.86 9.58
C THR A 36 -13.39 -2.71 9.16
N ASN A 37 -12.55 -3.23 10.06
CA ASN A 37 -11.30 -3.89 9.79
C ASN A 37 -11.04 -4.08 8.29
N GLY A 38 -10.08 -3.34 7.75
CA GLY A 38 -9.46 -3.62 6.46
C GLY A 38 -8.63 -4.91 6.55
N SER A 39 -9.26 -6.01 6.93
CA SER A 39 -8.84 -7.35 6.53
C SER A 39 -9.17 -7.44 5.05
N VAL A 40 -8.24 -6.95 4.23
CA VAL A 40 -8.20 -7.35 2.82
C VAL A 40 -7.99 -8.84 2.84
N GLU A 41 -9.11 -9.54 2.77
CA GLU A 41 -9.22 -10.97 2.65
C GLU A 41 -8.38 -11.37 1.44
N SER A 42 -7.27 -12.06 1.72
CA SER A 42 -6.47 -12.75 0.72
C SER A 42 -7.37 -13.77 0.05
N LYS A 43 -8.11 -13.34 -0.98
CA LYS A 43 -8.75 -14.25 -1.92
C LYS A 43 -7.62 -14.89 -2.72
N ASN A 44 -7.07 -15.96 -2.16
CA ASN A 44 -6.24 -16.92 -2.85
C ASN A 44 -7.11 -17.58 -3.93
N THR A 45 -7.21 -16.96 -5.11
CA THR A 45 -7.78 -17.58 -6.30
C THR A 45 -6.76 -18.54 -6.90
N ALA A 46 -6.78 -19.77 -6.38
CA ALA A 46 -6.33 -20.95 -7.11
C ALA A 46 -7.21 -22.12 -6.69
N GLU A 47 -8.25 -22.38 -7.48
CA GLU A 47 -8.90 -23.69 -7.55
C GLU A 47 -7.77 -24.74 -7.67
N ASN A 48 -7.73 -25.72 -6.75
CA ASN A 48 -6.64 -26.68 -6.47
C ASN A 48 -5.46 -26.29 -5.54
N GLY A 49 -5.40 -25.08 -4.98
CA GLY A 49 -4.44 -24.75 -3.90
C GLY A 49 -2.95 -24.79 -4.28
N GLN A 50 -2.64 -25.01 -5.55
CA GLN A 50 -1.29 -24.97 -6.12
C GLN A 50 -1.15 -23.68 -6.94
N LEU A 51 -0.10 -22.90 -6.68
CA LEU A 51 0.19 -21.73 -7.51
C LEU A 51 0.63 -22.22 -8.90
N PRO A 52 0.53 -21.40 -9.96
CA PRO A 52 1.12 -21.75 -11.25
C PRO A 52 2.66 -21.72 -11.19
N ASP A 53 3.32 -22.50 -12.05
CA ASP A 53 4.78 -22.40 -12.24
C ASP A 53 5.10 -21.25 -13.22
N PRO A 54 5.88 -20.23 -12.80
CA PRO A 54 6.19 -19.09 -13.66
C PRO A 54 7.38 -19.33 -14.62
N SER A 55 7.98 -20.51 -14.66
CA SER A 55 9.22 -20.79 -15.42
C SER A 55 9.18 -20.41 -16.91
N GLU A 56 8.01 -20.52 -17.55
CA GLU A 56 7.80 -20.21 -18.96
C GLU A 56 6.90 -18.97 -19.18
N TRP A 57 6.67 -18.16 -18.15
CA TRP A 57 5.88 -16.93 -18.27
C TRP A 57 6.62 -15.86 -19.07
N ALA A 58 5.93 -15.29 -20.06
CA ALA A 58 6.34 -14.03 -20.67
C ALA A 58 5.98 -12.85 -19.76
N VAL A 59 6.48 -11.66 -20.10
CA VAL A 59 6.17 -10.41 -19.38
C VAL A 59 4.66 -10.18 -19.25
N ASN A 60 3.88 -10.48 -20.30
CA ASN A 60 2.42 -10.31 -20.26
C ASN A 60 1.75 -11.26 -19.25
N ASP A 61 2.23 -12.49 -19.12
CA ASP A 61 1.68 -13.47 -18.17
C ASP A 61 1.94 -13.03 -16.72
N VAL A 62 3.13 -12.49 -16.44
CA VAL A 62 3.47 -11.90 -15.13
C VAL A 62 2.53 -10.73 -14.81
N VAL A 63 2.32 -9.84 -15.78
CA VAL A 63 1.44 -8.68 -15.62
C VAL A 63 0.00 -9.13 -15.35
N ASP A 64 -0.53 -10.06 -16.15
CA ASP A 64 -1.90 -10.52 -16.03
C ASP A 64 -2.13 -11.30 -14.73
N TYR A 65 -1.13 -12.05 -14.25
CA TYR A 65 -1.16 -12.68 -12.94
C TYR A 65 -1.31 -11.65 -11.82
N PHE A 66 -0.48 -10.60 -11.79
CA PHE A 66 -0.55 -9.59 -10.73
C PHE A 66 -1.82 -8.75 -10.80
N LYS A 67 -2.36 -8.49 -12.00
CA LYS A 67 -3.69 -7.89 -12.15
C LYS A 67 -4.78 -8.79 -11.56
N ALA A 68 -4.78 -10.07 -11.90
CA ALA A 68 -5.75 -11.04 -11.37
C ALA A 68 -5.64 -11.22 -9.84
N ALA A 69 -4.44 -11.04 -9.29
CA ALA A 69 -4.17 -11.02 -7.85
C ALA A 69 -4.59 -9.72 -7.15
N GLY A 70 -5.11 -8.72 -7.88
CA GLY A 70 -5.59 -7.45 -7.32
C GLY A 70 -4.54 -6.34 -7.24
N PHE A 71 -3.40 -6.50 -7.92
CA PHE A 71 -2.31 -5.52 -7.98
C PHE A 71 -2.25 -4.81 -9.34
N GLU A 72 -3.40 -4.39 -9.87
CA GLU A 72 -3.52 -3.79 -11.21
C GLU A 72 -2.62 -2.55 -11.40
N GLU A 73 -2.56 -1.68 -10.40
CA GLU A 73 -1.74 -0.46 -10.42
C GLU A 73 -0.23 -0.79 -10.40
N GLN A 74 0.16 -1.89 -9.76
CA GLN A 74 1.56 -2.30 -9.63
C GLN A 74 2.02 -3.17 -10.80
N ALA A 75 1.10 -3.82 -11.51
CA ALA A 75 1.41 -4.70 -12.62
C ALA A 75 2.12 -3.96 -13.77
N SER A 76 1.88 -2.66 -13.96
CA SER A 76 2.60 -1.84 -14.94
C SER A 76 4.11 -1.80 -14.67
N ALA A 77 4.54 -1.76 -13.40
CA ALA A 77 5.95 -1.75 -13.06
C ALA A 77 6.69 -3.02 -13.51
N PHE A 78 6.03 -4.19 -13.44
CA PHE A 78 6.58 -5.44 -13.97
C PHE A 78 6.72 -5.39 -15.49
N LYS A 79 5.77 -4.74 -16.17
CA LYS A 79 5.82 -4.54 -17.62
C LYS A 79 6.95 -3.60 -18.03
N ASP A 80 7.07 -2.46 -17.36
CA ASP A 80 8.04 -1.40 -17.68
C ASP A 80 9.48 -1.85 -17.45
N GLN A 81 9.69 -2.75 -16.48
CA GLN A 81 10.98 -3.38 -16.20
C GLN A 81 11.19 -4.68 -16.99
N GLU A 82 10.27 -5.03 -17.90
CA GLU A 82 10.32 -6.24 -18.74
C GLU A 82 10.54 -7.53 -17.93
N ILE A 83 9.90 -7.63 -16.76
CA ILE A 83 10.03 -8.78 -15.87
C ILE A 83 9.27 -9.95 -16.46
N ASP A 84 10.01 -10.94 -16.97
CA ASP A 84 9.48 -12.24 -17.36
C ASP A 84 9.49 -13.23 -16.17
N GLY A 85 8.96 -14.43 -16.39
CA GLY A 85 8.87 -15.45 -15.36
C GLY A 85 10.22 -15.90 -14.79
N LYS A 86 11.24 -16.01 -15.65
CA LYS A 86 12.60 -16.38 -15.24
C LYS A 86 13.22 -15.29 -14.37
N SER A 87 13.05 -14.03 -14.75
CA SER A 87 13.50 -12.88 -13.96
C SER A 87 12.76 -12.83 -12.63
N LEU A 88 11.44 -13.05 -12.61
CA LEU A 88 10.63 -13.11 -11.39
C LEU A 88 11.14 -14.17 -10.40
N LEU A 89 11.54 -15.34 -10.91
CA LEU A 89 12.12 -16.42 -10.11
C LEU A 89 13.48 -16.06 -9.49
N LEU A 90 14.21 -15.14 -10.10
CA LEU A 90 15.53 -14.68 -9.64
C LEU A 90 15.48 -13.38 -8.82
N MET A 91 14.35 -12.67 -8.82
CA MET A 91 14.20 -11.42 -8.07
C MET A 91 14.48 -11.62 -6.58
N THR A 92 15.31 -10.75 -6.05
CA THR A 92 15.56 -10.66 -4.61
C THR A 92 14.50 -9.80 -3.93
N ARG A 93 14.48 -9.85 -2.59
CA ARG A 93 13.65 -8.95 -1.78
C ARG A 93 13.86 -7.48 -2.15
N ASN A 94 15.11 -7.06 -2.36
CA ASN A 94 15.41 -5.65 -2.64
C ASN A 94 14.92 -5.22 -4.02
N ASP A 95 14.97 -6.10 -5.01
CA ASP A 95 14.48 -5.81 -6.36
C ASP A 95 12.98 -5.49 -6.35
N VAL A 96 12.20 -6.24 -5.56
CA VAL A 96 10.76 -5.99 -5.42
C VAL A 96 10.49 -4.74 -4.57
N LEU A 97 11.18 -4.58 -3.44
CA LEU A 97 10.89 -3.50 -2.49
C LEU A 97 11.40 -2.12 -2.94
N THR A 98 12.46 -2.08 -3.74
CA THR A 98 13.11 -0.83 -4.15
C THR A 98 13.34 -0.70 -5.66
N GLY A 99 13.46 -1.82 -6.39
CA GLY A 99 13.75 -1.81 -7.83
C GLY A 99 12.54 -1.51 -8.72
N LEU A 100 11.35 -1.98 -8.36
CA LEU A 100 10.14 -1.81 -9.18
C LEU A 100 9.43 -0.45 -9.02
N CYS A 101 9.99 0.51 -8.27
CA CYS A 101 9.34 1.81 -7.98
C CYS A 101 7.89 1.71 -7.45
N ILE A 102 7.53 0.59 -6.82
CA ILE A 102 6.22 0.37 -6.19
C ILE A 102 6.24 0.93 -4.75
N ARG A 103 5.10 1.44 -4.27
CA ARG A 103 4.96 1.85 -2.86
C ARG A 103 5.27 0.68 -1.91
N LEU A 104 5.98 0.96 -0.82
CA LEU A 104 6.49 -0.06 0.11
C LEU A 104 5.40 -1.03 0.62
N GLY A 105 4.20 -0.52 0.95
CA GLY A 105 3.10 -1.35 1.45
C GLY A 105 2.68 -2.45 0.47
N PRO A 106 2.23 -2.10 -0.75
CA PRO A 106 1.98 -3.08 -1.82
C PRO A 106 3.18 -3.96 -2.16
N ALA A 107 4.40 -3.39 -2.23
CA ALA A 107 5.61 -4.15 -2.56
C ALA A 107 5.89 -5.29 -1.56
N LEU A 108 5.69 -5.04 -0.26
CA LEU A 108 5.82 -6.07 0.79
C LEU A 108 4.81 -7.20 0.59
N LYS A 109 3.57 -6.87 0.24
CA LYS A 109 2.52 -7.88 -0.01
C LYS A 109 2.86 -8.73 -1.23
N ILE A 110 3.26 -8.08 -2.33
CA ILE A 110 3.68 -8.75 -3.57
C ILE A 110 4.83 -9.72 -3.30
N TYR A 111 5.85 -9.29 -2.55
CA TYR A 111 6.99 -10.14 -2.25
C TYR A 111 6.60 -11.36 -1.39
N GLU A 112 5.93 -11.15 -0.25
CA GLU A 112 5.67 -12.23 0.71
C GLU A 112 4.57 -13.20 0.27
N TYR A 113 3.55 -12.73 -0.46
CA TYR A 113 2.38 -13.55 -0.82
C TYR A 113 2.38 -14.06 -2.25
N HIS A 114 3.20 -13.50 -3.15
CA HIS A 114 3.24 -13.92 -4.56
C HIS A 114 4.63 -14.35 -5.00
N VAL A 115 5.61 -13.45 -4.99
CA VAL A 115 6.95 -13.72 -5.54
C VAL A 115 7.62 -14.89 -4.80
N LYS A 116 7.69 -14.82 -3.48
CA LYS A 116 8.34 -15.85 -2.66
C LYS A 116 7.62 -17.21 -2.73
N PRO A 117 6.27 -17.28 -2.67
CA PRO A 117 5.56 -18.54 -2.91
C PRO A 117 5.79 -19.13 -4.31
N LEU A 118 5.75 -18.31 -5.37
CA LEU A 118 6.04 -18.75 -6.74
C LEU A 118 7.46 -19.34 -6.86
N GLN A 119 8.45 -18.67 -6.28
CA GLN A 119 9.84 -19.16 -6.22
C GLN A 119 9.95 -20.49 -5.47
N THR A 120 9.31 -20.59 -4.29
CA THR A 120 9.38 -21.80 -3.45
C THR A 120 8.72 -22.99 -4.15
N GLN A 121 7.61 -22.77 -4.85
CA GLN A 121 6.93 -23.84 -5.58
C GLN A 121 7.74 -24.34 -6.78
N HIS A 122 8.37 -23.44 -7.53
CA HIS A 122 9.22 -23.82 -8.65
C HIS A 122 10.35 -24.76 -8.21
N LEU A 123 11.02 -24.43 -7.09
CA LEU A 123 12.07 -25.28 -6.52
C LEU A 123 11.57 -26.67 -6.11
N LYS A 124 10.36 -26.77 -5.55
CA LYS A 124 9.74 -28.06 -5.19
C LYS A 124 9.40 -28.89 -6.43
N SER A 125 8.97 -28.25 -7.50
CA SER A 125 8.60 -28.91 -8.75
C SER A 125 9.83 -29.46 -9.49
N ASN A 126 10.99 -28.79 -9.37
CA ASN A 126 12.25 -29.24 -9.97
C ASN A 126 13.01 -30.27 -9.14
N ALA A 127 12.65 -30.47 -7.87
CA ALA A 127 13.32 -31.39 -6.95
C ALA A 127 12.64 -32.77 -6.85
N ALA A 128 11.51 -32.96 -7.56
CA ALA A 128 10.76 -34.21 -7.64
C ALA A 128 11.07 -34.94 -8.96
#